data_AF-A0AAP0WHM0-F1
#
_entry.id   AF-A0AAP0WHM0-F1
#
_cell.length_a   1.000
_cell.length_b   1.000
_cell.length_c   1.000
_cell.angle_alpha   90.00
_cell.angle_beta   90.00
_cell.angle_gamma   90.00
#
_symmetry.space_group_name_H-M   'P 1'
#
loop_
_entity.id
_entity.type
_entity.pdbx_description
1 polymer ?
#
loop_
_entity_poly.entity_id
_entity_poly.type
_entity_poly.pdbx_seq_one_letter_code
_entity_poly.pdbx_strand_id
1 'polypeptide(L)'
;MTFSIVARDAVSGELAAATATGGPAVGALVIHGRSGTGAIATQALTNPLYGSRGLELLAGGLNAGQVLRRLLQEDDQCQRRQVLIIDNAGSSAHWSGRQCGPWFGSVAGTQVAVAGNMLVGAGVTGAMLDAFEKFSDLPLADRVLAALHAAQQAGGDQRGIRSAALKVWHQRRYADIDLRVDWSDAPLEQLAEVLKQVRAPAYADFFRSLPTGIP
;
A
#
# COMPACT_ATOMS: atom_id res chain seq x y z
N MET A 1 -11.87 -2.75 -9.42
CA MET A 1 -11.43 -3.66 -8.35
C MET A 1 -10.04 -3.31 -7.95
N THR A 2 -9.79 -3.17 -6.66
CA THR A 2 -8.45 -2.85 -6.16
C THR A 2 -8.25 -3.58 -4.84
N PHE A 3 -7.06 -4.11 -4.63
CA PHE A 3 -6.59 -4.56 -3.32
C PHE A 3 -5.25 -3.90 -3.01
N SER A 4 -5.07 -3.52 -1.74
CA SER A 4 -3.92 -2.76 -1.28
C SER A 4 -3.52 -3.19 0.12
N ILE A 5 -2.26 -2.94 0.44
CA ILE A 5 -1.64 -3.17 1.73
C ILE A 5 -0.82 -1.94 2.11
N VAL A 6 -0.87 -1.54 3.38
CA VAL A 6 0.10 -0.65 4.02
C VAL A 6 0.73 -1.40 5.17
N ALA A 7 2.04 -1.27 5.34
CA ALA A 7 2.77 -2.03 6.33
C ALA A 7 3.97 -1.27 6.87
N ARG A 8 4.43 -1.67 8.05
CA ARG A 8 5.66 -1.21 8.67
C ARG A 8 6.48 -2.41 9.08
N ASP A 9 7.80 -2.36 8.91
CA ASP A 9 8.66 -3.31 9.58
C ASP A 9 9.02 -2.81 10.99
N ALA A 10 8.80 -3.62 12.02
CA ALA A 10 9.04 -3.23 13.41
C ALA A 10 10.53 -2.97 13.69
N VAL A 11 11.41 -3.74 13.06
CA VAL A 11 12.85 -3.78 13.35
C VAL A 11 13.59 -2.68 12.61
N SER A 12 13.39 -2.57 11.29
CA SER A 12 14.06 -1.56 10.47
C SER A 12 13.39 -0.20 10.53
N GLY A 13 12.07 -0.16 10.81
CA GLY A 13 11.26 1.06 10.69
C GLY A 13 10.89 1.42 9.25
N GLU A 14 11.15 0.53 8.28
CA GLU A 14 10.66 0.68 6.90
C GLU A 14 9.14 0.79 6.89
N LEU A 15 8.63 1.63 5.99
CA LEU A 15 7.21 1.77 5.68
C LEU A 15 6.98 1.32 4.25
N ALA A 16 5.89 0.62 3.98
CA ALA A 16 5.55 0.17 2.64
C ALA A 16 4.07 0.35 2.33
N ALA A 17 3.79 0.54 1.04
CA ALA A 17 2.45 0.44 0.48
C ALA A 17 2.51 -0.26 -0.87
N ALA A 18 1.57 -1.17 -1.13
CA ALA A 18 1.46 -1.86 -2.40
C ALA A 18 0.01 -2.03 -2.81
N THR A 19 -0.26 -2.09 -4.11
CA THR A 19 -1.61 -2.15 -4.67
C THR A 19 -1.63 -2.82 -6.03
N ALA A 20 -2.76 -3.44 -6.39
CA ALA A 20 -3.05 -3.89 -7.75
C ALA A 20 -4.52 -3.68 -8.12
N THR A 21 -4.80 -3.52 -9.41
CA THR A 21 -6.15 -3.29 -9.94
C THR A 21 -6.26 -3.74 -11.39
N GLY A 22 -7.49 -3.92 -11.87
CA GLY A 22 -7.80 -4.14 -13.29
C GLY A 22 -7.76 -2.88 -14.16
N GLY A 23 -7.65 -1.68 -13.57
CA GLY A 23 -7.44 -0.42 -14.29
C GLY A 23 -5.95 -0.11 -14.57
N PRO A 24 -5.65 0.95 -15.33
CA PRO A 24 -4.28 1.39 -15.59
C PRO A 24 -3.69 2.20 -14.43
N ALA A 25 -2.36 2.27 -14.37
CA ALA A 25 -1.56 3.23 -13.61
C ALA A 25 -1.92 3.44 -12.13
N VAL A 26 -2.30 2.36 -11.42
CA VAL A 26 -2.81 2.44 -10.04
C VAL A 26 -1.86 3.11 -9.04
N GLY A 27 -0.55 2.92 -9.22
CA GLY A 27 0.48 3.47 -8.35
C GLY A 27 0.54 5.00 -8.34
N ALA A 28 0.01 5.66 -9.36
CA ALA A 28 0.00 7.12 -9.44
C ALA A 28 -0.95 7.79 -8.44
N LEU A 29 -2.03 7.10 -8.06
CA LEU A 29 -3.13 7.71 -7.29
C LEU A 29 -3.32 7.07 -5.92
N VAL A 30 -3.08 5.77 -5.80
CA VAL A 30 -3.53 4.99 -4.62
C VAL A 30 -2.55 5.08 -3.47
N ILE A 31 -1.24 4.91 -3.70
CA ILE A 31 -0.25 4.70 -2.63
C ILE A 31 0.62 5.93 -2.39
N HIS A 32 0.74 6.29 -1.11
CA HIS A 32 1.46 7.46 -0.62
C HIS A 32 2.26 7.08 0.62
N GLY A 33 3.36 7.76 0.88
CA GLY A 33 4.16 7.52 2.07
C GLY A 33 5.25 8.55 2.27
N ARG A 34 5.78 8.57 3.49
CA ARG A 34 6.93 9.40 3.87
C ARG A 34 7.70 8.71 4.99
N SER A 35 9.01 8.62 4.80
CA SER A 35 9.97 8.12 5.79
C SER A 35 9.75 8.73 7.17
N GLY A 36 9.77 7.88 8.20
CA GLY A 36 9.57 8.30 9.59
C GLY A 36 8.17 8.88 9.91
N THR A 37 7.22 8.84 8.97
CA THR A 37 5.88 9.46 9.14
C THR A 37 4.78 8.41 9.04
N GLY A 38 4.69 7.69 7.92
CA GLY A 38 3.66 6.68 7.68
C GLY A 38 3.42 6.39 6.21
N ALA A 39 2.48 5.48 5.93
CA ALA A 39 2.02 5.11 4.60
C ALA A 39 0.50 5.09 4.52
N ILE A 40 -0.05 5.49 3.37
CA ILE A 40 -1.48 5.63 3.13
C ILE A 40 -1.84 5.04 1.77
N ALA A 41 -2.90 4.23 1.72
CA ALA A 41 -3.53 3.79 0.48
C ALA A 41 -4.98 4.29 0.40
N THR A 42 -5.36 4.95 -0.69
CA THR A 42 -6.72 5.48 -0.94
C THR A 42 -7.26 4.94 -2.26
N GLN A 43 -8.42 4.30 -2.22
CA GLN A 43 -8.97 3.52 -3.34
C GLN A 43 -10.52 3.57 -3.38
N ALA A 44 -11.11 2.68 -4.18
CA ALA A 44 -12.50 2.72 -4.64
C ALA A 44 -12.74 3.97 -5.50
N LEU A 45 -13.60 4.92 -5.10
CA LEU A 45 -13.54 6.25 -5.69
C LEU A 45 -12.35 7.00 -5.08
N THR A 46 -11.17 6.75 -5.64
CA THR A 46 -9.91 7.29 -5.10
C THR A 46 -9.97 8.80 -4.91
N ASN A 47 -9.56 9.26 -3.72
CA ASN A 47 -9.28 10.66 -3.45
C ASN A 47 -7.78 10.80 -3.16
N PRO A 48 -6.94 11.18 -4.14
CA PRO A 48 -5.49 11.27 -3.95
C PRO A 48 -5.08 12.25 -2.85
N LEU A 49 -5.95 13.25 -2.54
CA LEU A 49 -5.68 14.24 -1.50
C LEU A 49 -5.66 13.62 -0.10
N TYR A 50 -6.27 12.44 0.12
CA TYR A 50 -6.11 11.72 1.38
C TYR A 50 -4.66 11.33 1.65
N GLY A 51 -3.88 11.07 0.60
CA GLY A 51 -2.47 10.74 0.70
C GLY A 51 -1.64 11.91 1.22
N SER A 52 -1.63 13.03 0.49
CA SER A 52 -0.87 14.22 0.89
C SER A 52 -1.36 14.79 2.22
N ARG A 53 -2.68 14.97 2.38
CA ARG A 53 -3.27 15.54 3.60
C ARG A 53 -3.06 14.63 4.80
N GLY A 54 -3.21 13.31 4.63
CA GLY A 54 -3.00 12.36 5.71
C GLY A 54 -1.55 12.34 6.19
N LEU A 55 -0.58 12.40 5.27
CA LEU A 55 0.84 12.47 5.63
C LEU A 55 1.22 13.78 6.35
N GLU A 56 0.59 14.90 6.00
CA GLU A 56 0.74 16.16 6.76
C GLU A 56 0.22 16.02 8.19
N LEU A 57 -0.95 15.42 8.37
CA LEU A 57 -1.54 15.21 9.69
C LEU A 57 -0.71 14.25 10.55
N LEU A 58 -0.20 13.17 9.96
CA LEU A 58 0.73 12.25 10.63
C LEU A 58 2.03 12.98 11.04
N ALA A 59 2.60 13.78 10.14
CA ALA A 59 3.79 14.59 10.46
C ALA A 59 3.51 15.64 11.55
N GLY A 60 2.26 16.10 11.68
CA GLY A 60 1.79 16.97 12.76
C GLY A 60 1.55 16.25 14.10
N GLY A 61 1.87 14.95 14.20
CA GLY A 61 1.82 14.19 15.45
C GLY A 61 0.52 13.45 15.72
N LEU A 62 -0.42 13.42 14.77
CA LEU A 62 -1.63 12.61 14.90
C LEU A 62 -1.30 11.14 14.59
N ASN A 63 -1.97 10.22 15.29
CA ASN A 63 -1.89 8.79 14.96
C ASN A 63 -2.84 8.41 13.81
N ALA A 64 -2.68 7.20 13.25
CA ALA A 64 -3.45 6.72 12.11
C ALA A 64 -4.98 6.85 12.29
N GLY A 65 -5.51 6.54 13.48
CA GLY A 65 -6.94 6.64 13.77
C GLY A 65 -7.47 8.08 13.88
N GLN A 66 -6.67 9.00 14.41
CA GLN A 66 -6.99 10.43 14.44
C GLN A 66 -6.98 11.02 13.02
N VAL A 67 -5.96 10.68 12.23
CA VAL A 67 -5.87 11.10 10.82
C VAL A 67 -7.07 10.60 10.03
N LEU A 68 -7.42 9.32 10.17
CA LEU A 68 -8.57 8.75 9.47
C LEU A 68 -9.86 9.51 9.80
N ARG A 69 -10.16 9.74 11.08
CA ARG A 69 -11.35 10.48 11.49
C ARG A 69 -11.38 11.88 10.89
N ARG A 70 -10.24 12.57 10.88
CA ARG A 70 -10.13 13.92 10.32
C ARG A 70 -10.41 13.94 8.82
N LEU A 71 -9.80 13.02 8.06
CA LEU A 71 -10.01 12.92 6.61
C LEU A 71 -11.48 12.62 6.27
N LEU A 72 -12.14 11.73 7.02
CA LEU A 72 -13.55 11.38 6.79
C LEU A 72 -14.50 12.54 7.10
N GLN A 73 -14.20 13.36 8.11
CA GLN A 73 -14.99 14.56 8.44
C GLN A 73 -14.89 15.65 7.37
N GLU A 74 -13.80 15.66 6.59
CA GLU A 74 -13.52 16.65 5.55
C GLU A 74 -14.00 16.20 4.14
N ASP A 75 -14.61 15.01 4.00
CA ASP A 75 -15.07 14.45 2.72
C ASP A 75 -16.52 13.94 2.78
N ASP A 76 -17.45 14.72 2.22
CA ASP A 76 -18.87 14.33 2.11
C ASP A 76 -19.10 13.06 1.28
N GLN A 77 -18.11 12.65 0.47
CA GLN A 77 -18.14 11.40 -0.30
C GLN A 77 -17.37 10.26 0.39
N CYS A 78 -17.05 10.37 1.68
CA CYS A 78 -16.34 9.34 2.45
C CYS A 78 -16.93 7.93 2.28
N GLN A 79 -18.25 7.81 2.07
CA GLN A 79 -18.92 6.52 1.81
C GLN A 79 -18.54 5.85 0.49
N ARG A 80 -17.94 6.58 -0.45
CA ARG A 80 -17.41 6.06 -1.73
C ARG A 80 -15.91 5.75 -1.66
N ARG A 81 -15.25 6.05 -0.55
CA ARG A 81 -13.81 5.89 -0.35
C ARG A 81 -13.50 4.61 0.40
N GLN A 82 -12.35 4.04 0.10
CA GLN A 82 -11.72 3.01 0.92
C GLN A 82 -10.27 3.42 1.21
N VAL A 83 -9.84 3.34 2.47
CA VAL A 83 -8.59 3.94 2.93
C VAL A 83 -7.89 3.02 3.92
N LEU A 84 -6.57 2.94 3.79
CA LEU A 84 -5.65 2.31 4.74
C LEU A 84 -4.63 3.35 5.18
N ILE A 85 -4.31 3.38 6.47
CA ILE A 85 -3.30 4.25 7.05
C ILE A 85 -2.47 3.40 8.02
N ILE A 86 -1.16 3.54 7.97
CA ILE A 86 -0.25 3.10 9.03
C ILE A 86 0.69 4.24 9.39
N ASP A 87 0.84 4.53 10.68
CA ASP A 87 1.76 5.55 11.16
C ASP A 87 3.15 4.98 11.49
N ASN A 88 4.11 5.85 11.80
CA ASN A 88 5.48 5.45 12.11
C ASN A 88 5.63 4.69 13.44
N ALA A 89 4.61 4.68 14.29
CA ALA A 89 4.57 3.81 15.48
C ALA A 89 4.02 2.41 15.15
N GLY A 90 3.49 2.23 13.93
CA GLY A 90 2.92 0.97 13.47
C GLY A 90 1.45 0.79 13.83
N SER A 91 0.79 1.82 14.37
CA SER A 91 -0.66 1.82 14.54
C SER A 91 -1.31 1.98 13.16
N SER A 92 -2.30 1.14 12.87
CA SER A 92 -3.03 1.16 11.62
C SER A 92 -4.50 1.53 11.82
N ALA A 93 -5.07 2.16 10.80
CA ALA A 93 -6.48 2.49 10.73
C ALA A 93 -6.98 2.29 9.30
N HIS A 94 -8.24 1.89 9.17
CA HIS A 94 -8.84 1.68 7.86
C HIS A 94 -10.31 2.12 7.82
N TRP A 95 -10.78 2.44 6.62
CA TRP A 95 -12.17 2.75 6.34
C TRP A 95 -12.60 2.08 5.05
N SER A 96 -13.78 1.48 5.04
CA SER A 96 -14.45 1.00 3.83
C SER A 96 -15.85 1.59 3.81
N GLY A 97 -16.06 2.60 2.96
CA GLY A 97 -17.36 3.22 2.79
C GLY A 97 -18.39 2.25 2.22
N ARG A 98 -19.67 2.43 2.59
CA ARG A 98 -20.74 1.50 2.20
C ARG A 98 -21.05 1.46 0.70
N GLN A 99 -20.49 2.41 -0.07
CA GLN A 99 -20.69 2.54 -1.52
C GLN A 99 -19.45 2.12 -2.34
N CYS A 100 -18.54 1.32 -1.76
CA CYS A 100 -17.34 0.84 -2.45
C CYS A 100 -17.58 -0.33 -3.42
N GLY A 101 -18.83 -0.73 -3.66
CA GLY A 101 -19.19 -1.79 -4.61
C GLY A 101 -19.86 -3.01 -3.94
N PRO A 102 -20.09 -4.09 -4.70
CA PRO A 102 -20.87 -5.24 -4.24
C PRO A 102 -20.19 -6.03 -3.12
N TRP A 103 -18.87 -6.09 -3.12
CA TRP A 103 -18.08 -6.59 -2.00
C TRP A 103 -16.93 -5.63 -1.70
N PHE A 104 -16.69 -5.38 -0.43
CA PHE A 104 -15.55 -4.61 0.07
C PHE A 104 -15.22 -5.07 1.48
N GLY A 105 -13.95 -4.96 1.85
CA GLY A 105 -13.48 -5.34 3.17
C GLY A 105 -12.10 -4.79 3.46
N SER A 106 -11.78 -4.73 4.74
CA SER A 106 -10.50 -4.28 5.25
C SER A 106 -10.21 -5.01 6.55
N VAL A 107 -8.95 -5.39 6.77
CA VAL A 107 -8.48 -6.07 7.97
C VAL A 107 -7.17 -5.42 8.41
N ALA A 108 -6.99 -5.23 9.70
CA ALA A 108 -5.73 -4.80 10.30
C ALA A 108 -5.09 -5.96 11.07
N GLY A 109 -3.77 -6.01 11.05
CA GLY A 109 -2.94 -6.87 11.89
C GLY A 109 -1.83 -6.07 12.54
N THR A 110 -0.90 -6.76 13.19
CA THR A 110 0.26 -6.09 13.80
C THR A 110 1.16 -5.52 12.71
N GLN A 111 1.39 -4.20 12.74
CA GLN A 111 2.18 -3.47 11.74
C GLN A 111 1.64 -3.51 10.30
N VAL A 112 0.36 -3.80 10.09
CA VAL A 112 -0.21 -3.96 8.74
C VAL A 112 -1.69 -3.62 8.69
N ALA A 113 -2.14 -3.10 7.55
CA ALA A 113 -3.55 -3.12 7.18
C ALA A 113 -3.71 -3.44 5.69
N VAL A 114 -4.76 -4.20 5.37
CA VAL A 114 -5.10 -4.63 4.01
C VAL A 114 -6.55 -4.29 3.72
N ALA A 115 -6.86 -3.98 2.46
CA ALA A 115 -8.21 -3.72 2.02
C ALA A 115 -8.40 -4.04 0.56
N GLY A 116 -9.63 -4.36 0.18
CA GLY A 116 -10.03 -4.32 -1.22
C GLY A 116 -11.51 -4.10 -1.45
N ASN A 117 -11.82 -3.78 -2.70
CA ASN A 117 -13.16 -3.53 -3.20
C ASN A 117 -13.38 -4.21 -4.55
N MET A 118 -14.62 -4.59 -4.80
CA MET A 118 -15.03 -5.44 -5.92
C MET A 118 -14.25 -6.78 -5.96
N LEU A 119 -13.85 -7.32 -4.80
CA LEU A 119 -13.22 -8.65 -4.73
C LEU A 119 -14.29 -9.75 -4.71
N VAL A 120 -13.85 -11.00 -4.88
CA VAL A 120 -14.72 -12.18 -4.78
C VAL A 120 -15.21 -12.48 -3.35
N GLY A 121 -14.53 -12.00 -2.31
CA GLY A 121 -14.93 -12.21 -0.92
C GLY A 121 -13.84 -11.94 0.12
N ALA A 122 -14.18 -12.16 1.40
CA ALA A 122 -13.30 -11.88 2.55
C ALA A 122 -12.04 -12.75 2.61
N GLY A 123 -12.07 -13.93 1.96
CA GLY A 123 -10.90 -14.79 1.84
C GLY A 123 -9.71 -14.11 1.17
N VAL A 124 -9.95 -13.12 0.30
CA VAL A 124 -8.87 -12.37 -0.36
C VAL A 124 -8.09 -11.51 0.63
N THR A 125 -8.78 -10.70 1.44
CA THR A 125 -8.11 -9.88 2.48
C THR A 125 -7.50 -10.73 3.59
N GLY A 126 -8.11 -11.88 3.92
CA GLY A 126 -7.51 -12.86 4.85
C GLY A 126 -6.19 -13.41 4.31
N ALA A 127 -6.17 -13.89 3.06
CA ALA A 127 -4.97 -14.43 2.43
C ALA A 127 -3.83 -13.40 2.33
N MET A 128 -4.15 -12.12 2.10
CA MET A 128 -3.17 -11.03 2.12
C MET A 128 -2.49 -10.91 3.48
N LEU A 129 -3.29 -10.90 4.55
CA LEU A 129 -2.78 -10.77 5.92
C LEU A 129 -1.93 -12.00 6.30
N ASP A 130 -2.47 -13.20 6.06
CA ASP A 130 -1.78 -14.46 6.36
C ASP A 130 -0.43 -14.55 5.64
N ALA A 131 -0.37 -14.14 4.36
CA ALA A 131 0.87 -14.13 3.60
C ALA A 131 1.88 -13.12 4.17
N PHE A 132 1.44 -11.91 4.54
CA PHE A 132 2.31 -10.90 5.12
C PHE A 132 2.92 -11.35 6.45
N GLU A 133 2.12 -12.01 7.30
CA GLU A 133 2.55 -12.54 8.60
C GLU A 133 3.45 -13.77 8.44
N LYS A 134 3.12 -14.67 7.51
CA LYS A 134 3.91 -15.88 7.23
C LYS A 134 5.36 -15.58 6.82
N PHE A 135 5.57 -14.51 6.06
CA PHE A 135 6.89 -14.13 5.54
C PHE A 135 7.60 -13.07 6.40
N SER A 136 7.35 -13.05 7.70
CA SER A 136 7.86 -12.03 8.63
C SER A 136 9.40 -11.89 8.65
N ASP A 137 10.12 -12.91 8.20
CA ASP A 137 11.58 -12.97 8.10
C ASP A 137 12.15 -12.37 6.80
N LEU A 138 11.30 -12.06 5.82
CA LEU A 138 11.72 -11.45 4.56
C LEU A 138 11.75 -9.91 4.64
N PRO A 139 12.51 -9.23 3.75
CA PRO A 139 12.46 -7.77 3.64
C PRO A 139 11.04 -7.27 3.36
N LEU A 140 10.71 -6.05 3.81
CA LEU A 140 9.34 -5.54 3.79
C LEU A 140 8.74 -5.50 2.37
N ALA A 141 9.55 -5.20 1.35
CA ALA A 141 9.12 -5.22 -0.05
C ALA A 141 8.63 -6.61 -0.49
N ASP A 142 9.32 -7.68 -0.10
CA ASP A 142 8.94 -9.04 -0.47
C ASP A 142 7.65 -9.46 0.23
N ARG A 143 7.47 -9.06 1.49
CA ARG A 143 6.26 -9.33 2.28
C ARG A 143 5.02 -8.70 1.66
N VAL A 144 5.08 -7.41 1.30
CA VAL A 144 3.92 -6.74 0.68
C VAL A 144 3.65 -7.26 -0.74
N LEU A 145 4.69 -7.65 -1.49
CA LEU A 145 4.53 -8.29 -2.79
C LEU A 145 3.89 -9.69 -2.67
N ALA A 146 4.32 -10.49 -1.69
CA ALA A 146 3.72 -11.79 -1.39
C ALA A 146 2.24 -11.67 -1.01
N ALA A 147 1.87 -10.63 -0.25
CA ALA A 147 0.47 -10.33 0.04
C ALA A 147 -0.35 -10.04 -1.23
N LEU A 148 0.19 -9.28 -2.19
CA LEU A 148 -0.50 -9.05 -3.48
C LEU A 148 -0.68 -10.35 -4.27
N HIS A 149 0.33 -11.23 -4.31
CA HIS A 149 0.22 -12.53 -4.95
C HIS A 149 -0.84 -13.43 -4.27
N ALA A 150 -0.88 -13.45 -2.94
CA ALA A 150 -1.89 -14.19 -2.18
C ALA A 150 -3.31 -13.69 -2.47
N ALA A 151 -3.49 -12.36 -2.59
CA ALA A 151 -4.77 -11.78 -2.99
C ALA A 151 -5.23 -12.29 -4.37
N GLN A 152 -4.32 -12.27 -5.34
CA GLN A 152 -4.60 -12.72 -6.71
C GLN A 152 -4.93 -14.22 -6.74
N GLN A 153 -4.21 -15.05 -5.98
CA GLN A 153 -4.44 -16.50 -5.88
C GLN A 153 -5.75 -16.85 -5.17
N ALA A 154 -6.15 -16.07 -4.15
CA ALA A 154 -7.41 -16.22 -3.44
C ALA A 154 -8.64 -15.82 -4.28
N GLY A 155 -8.45 -15.55 -5.58
CA GLY A 155 -9.48 -15.27 -6.57
C GLY A 155 -9.61 -13.79 -6.93
N GLY A 156 -8.92 -12.88 -6.22
CA GLY A 156 -8.90 -11.44 -6.52
C GLY A 156 -10.26 -10.91 -6.99
N ASP A 157 -10.33 -10.59 -8.28
CA ASP A 157 -11.56 -10.40 -9.06
C ASP A 157 -11.48 -11.24 -10.34
N GLN A 158 -12.62 -11.79 -10.74
CA GLN A 158 -12.78 -12.62 -11.92
C GLN A 158 -12.34 -11.93 -13.23
N ARG A 159 -12.30 -10.60 -13.27
CA ARG A 159 -11.86 -9.81 -14.44
C ARG A 159 -10.33 -9.68 -14.55
N GLY A 160 -9.58 -10.03 -13.50
CA GLY A 160 -8.12 -9.95 -13.45
C GLY A 160 -7.57 -8.54 -13.15
N ILE A 161 -6.23 -8.46 -13.07
CA ILE A 161 -5.47 -7.23 -12.81
C ILE A 161 -4.69 -6.80 -14.06
N ARG A 162 -4.45 -5.50 -14.19
CA ARG A 162 -3.71 -4.85 -15.29
C ARG A 162 -2.60 -3.94 -14.83
N SER A 163 -2.68 -3.38 -13.63
CA SER A 163 -1.60 -2.56 -13.07
C SER A 163 -1.34 -2.90 -11.61
N ALA A 164 -0.10 -2.68 -11.18
CA ALA A 164 0.35 -2.89 -9.82
C ALA A 164 1.47 -1.90 -9.47
N ALA A 165 1.61 -1.60 -8.18
CA ALA A 165 2.68 -0.75 -7.69
C ALA A 165 3.09 -1.16 -6.26
N LEU A 166 4.35 -0.91 -5.94
CA LEU A 166 4.95 -1.15 -4.63
C LEU A 166 5.91 0.00 -4.33
N LYS A 167 5.76 0.58 -3.14
CA LYS A 167 6.66 1.60 -2.62
C LYS A 167 7.16 1.24 -1.23
N VAL A 168 8.44 1.51 -0.96
CA VAL A 168 9.06 1.41 0.36
C VAL A 168 9.78 2.72 0.69
N TRP A 169 9.60 3.21 1.91
CA TRP A 169 10.22 4.42 2.43
C TRP A 169 11.02 4.10 3.69
N HIS A 170 12.27 4.54 3.74
CA HIS A 170 13.11 4.37 4.93
C HIS A 170 13.90 5.61 5.30
N GLN A 171 15.05 5.86 4.67
CA GLN A 171 15.99 6.90 5.09
C GLN A 171 16.16 8.02 4.06
N ARG A 172 15.13 8.25 3.22
CA ARG A 172 15.15 9.24 2.15
C ARG A 172 13.88 10.10 2.16
N ARG A 173 13.96 11.31 1.61
CA ARG A 173 12.80 12.19 1.43
C ARG A 173 11.82 11.64 0.38
N TYR A 174 12.31 10.78 -0.50
CA TYR A 174 11.57 10.01 -1.49
C TYR A 174 11.63 8.51 -1.16
N ALA A 175 10.91 7.69 -1.90
CA ALA A 175 10.88 6.25 -1.66
C ALA A 175 12.23 5.59 -1.99
N ASP A 176 12.70 4.70 -1.14
CA ASP A 176 13.85 3.83 -1.36
C ASP A 176 13.57 2.82 -2.49
N ILE A 177 12.31 2.40 -2.62
CA ILE A 177 11.80 1.58 -3.72
C ILE A 177 10.51 2.25 -4.23
N ASP A 178 10.42 2.52 -5.54
CA ASP A 178 9.19 2.98 -6.20
C ASP A 178 9.00 2.22 -7.51
N LEU A 179 8.21 1.15 -7.46
CA LEU A 179 7.98 0.27 -8.60
C LEU A 179 6.55 0.43 -9.10
N ARG A 180 6.41 0.53 -10.42
CA ARG A 180 5.12 0.66 -11.10
C ARG A 180 5.10 -0.18 -12.36
N VAL A 181 4.05 -0.98 -12.50
CA VAL A 181 3.64 -1.59 -13.75
C VAL A 181 2.26 -1.01 -14.07
N ASP A 182 2.23 -0.05 -15.00
CA ASP A 182 1.03 0.74 -15.24
C ASP A 182 0.04 0.08 -16.21
N TRP A 183 0.48 -0.92 -16.99
CA TRP A 183 -0.38 -1.76 -17.83
C TRP A 183 0.34 -3.06 -18.26
N SER A 184 -0.20 -4.22 -17.92
CA SER A 184 0.35 -5.54 -18.27
C SER A 184 -0.68 -6.66 -18.11
N ASP A 185 -0.49 -7.78 -18.81
CA ASP A 185 -1.22 -9.02 -18.56
C ASP A 185 -0.71 -9.78 -17.31
N ALA A 186 0.49 -9.48 -16.85
CA ALA A 186 1.16 -10.11 -15.70
C ALA A 186 1.83 -9.05 -14.81
N PRO A 187 1.05 -8.11 -14.23
CA PRO A 187 1.64 -6.95 -13.57
C PRO A 187 2.40 -7.29 -12.29
N LEU A 188 2.03 -8.35 -11.56
CA LEU A 188 2.74 -8.74 -10.33
C LEU A 188 4.07 -9.43 -10.64
N GLU A 189 4.11 -10.26 -11.68
CA GLU A 189 5.32 -10.93 -12.15
C GLU A 189 6.34 -9.90 -12.66
N GLN A 190 5.87 -8.90 -13.40
CA GLN A 190 6.73 -7.79 -13.83
C GLN A 190 7.20 -6.94 -12.65
N LEU A 191 6.34 -6.68 -11.67
CA LEU A 191 6.73 -5.95 -10.46
C LEU A 191 7.82 -6.69 -9.68
N ALA A 192 7.71 -8.01 -9.57
CA ALA A 192 8.71 -8.89 -8.97
C ALA A 192 10.04 -8.85 -9.74
N GLU A 193 9.99 -8.82 -11.07
CA GLU A 193 11.20 -8.73 -11.90
C GLU A 193 11.90 -7.37 -11.72
N VAL A 194 11.15 -6.26 -11.75
CA VAL A 194 11.75 -4.93 -11.50
C VAL A 194 12.34 -4.86 -10.08
N LEU A 195 11.70 -5.48 -9.08
CA LEU A 195 12.23 -5.57 -7.72
C LEU A 195 13.61 -6.25 -7.66
N LYS A 196 13.84 -7.29 -8.47
CA LYS A 196 15.17 -7.91 -8.60
C LYS A 196 16.16 -6.95 -9.25
N GLN A 197 15.76 -6.25 -10.31
CA GLN A 197 16.65 -5.33 -11.04
C GLN A 197 17.10 -4.15 -10.15
N VAL A 198 16.21 -3.57 -9.34
CA VAL A 198 16.60 -2.48 -8.42
C VAL A 198 17.49 -2.96 -7.26
N ARG A 199 17.52 -4.26 -6.98
CA ARG A 199 18.41 -4.87 -5.99
C ARG A 199 19.73 -5.37 -6.59
N ALA A 200 19.85 -5.43 -7.91
CA ALA A 200 21.08 -5.85 -8.57
C ALA A 200 22.23 -4.90 -8.20
N PRO A 201 23.47 -5.41 -8.01
CA PRO A 201 24.59 -4.62 -7.49
C PRO A 201 24.79 -3.28 -8.20
N ALA A 202 24.78 -3.27 -9.54
CA ALA A 202 24.98 -2.06 -10.34
C ALA A 202 23.95 -0.96 -10.04
N TYR A 203 22.66 -1.30 -9.96
CA TYR A 203 21.63 -0.31 -9.63
C TYR A 203 21.68 0.06 -8.15
N ALA A 204 21.87 -0.90 -7.26
CA ALA A 204 21.94 -0.66 -5.82
C ALA A 204 23.12 0.27 -5.44
N ASP A 205 24.27 0.10 -6.09
CA ASP A 205 25.44 0.99 -5.93
C ASP A 205 25.14 2.40 -6.42
N PHE A 206 24.55 2.52 -7.62
CA PHE A 206 24.09 3.81 -8.15
C PHE A 206 23.09 4.49 -7.19
N PHE A 207 22.06 3.78 -6.75
CA PHE A 207 21.02 4.33 -5.89
C PHE A 207 21.56 4.78 -4.52
N ARG A 208 22.51 4.03 -3.95
CA ARG A 208 23.22 4.42 -2.72
C ARG A 208 23.99 5.73 -2.86
N SER A 209 24.48 6.07 -4.06
CA SER A 209 25.20 7.33 -4.32
C SER A 209 24.31 8.57 -4.40
N LEU A 210 22.98 8.40 -4.49
CA LEU A 210 22.05 9.51 -4.62
C LEU A 210 21.83 10.25 -3.28
N PRO A 211 21.63 11.58 -3.28
CA PRO A 211 21.29 12.35 -2.08
C PRO A 211 20.03 11.81 -1.40
N THR A 212 20.02 11.75 -0.07
CA THR A 212 18.86 11.26 0.70
C THR A 212 17.78 12.32 0.87
N GLY A 213 18.15 13.59 0.93
CA GLY A 213 17.22 14.71 1.14
C GLY A 213 16.64 14.79 2.56
N ILE A 214 17.19 14.02 3.50
CA ILE A 214 16.99 14.15 4.95
C ILE A 214 18.27 14.81 5.52
N PRO A 215 18.16 15.75 6.48
CA PRO A 215 19.32 16.37 7.13
C PRO A 215 20.29 15.38 7.76
#